data_AF-A0A2E3K529-F1
#
_entry.id   AF-A0A2E3K529-F1
#
_cell.length_a   1.000
_cell.length_b   1.000
_cell.length_c   1.000
_cell.angle_alpha   90.00
_cell.angle_beta   90.00
_cell.angle_gamma   90.00
#
_symmetry.space_group_name_H-M   'P 1'
#
loop_
_entity.id
_entity.type
_entity.pdbx_description
1 polymer ?
#
loop_
_entity_poly.entity_id
_entity_poly.type
_entity_poly.pdbx_seq_one_letter_code
_entity_poly.pdbx_strand_id
1 'polypeptide(L)' 'MNWQPVLLGVTLGAGLWIAFSGLRRMFNNKLSENERKKGFWPMNAGFALACLSMYLMGRFSETGGG' A
#
# COMPACT_ATOMS: atom_id res chain seq x y z
N MET A 1 0.10 22.92 12.77
CA MET A 1 0.45 21.49 12.93
C MET A 1 0.96 20.97 11.59
N ASN A 2 2.10 20.28 11.58
CA ASN A 2 2.55 19.57 10.38
C ASN A 2 1.83 18.22 10.30
N TRP A 3 0.93 18.07 9.34
CA TRP A 3 0.13 16.86 9.14
C TRP A 3 0.79 15.84 8.21
N GLN A 4 1.96 16.15 7.62
CA GLN A 4 2.64 15.27 6.68
C GLN A 4 2.93 13.86 7.24
N PRO A 5 3.43 13.69 8.49
CA PRO A 5 3.71 12.35 9.02
C PRO A 5 2.44 11.52 9.17
N VAL A 6 1.34 12.16 9.59
CA VAL A 6 0.04 11.51 9.75
C VAL A 6 -0.50 11.08 8.39
N LEU A 7 -0.44 11.95 7.38
CA LEU A 7 -0.92 11.65 6.03
C LEU A 7 -0.15 10.49 5.38
N LEU A 8 1.17 10.47 5.54
CA LEU A 8 2.03 9.39 5.02
C LEU A 8 1.77 8.08 5.76
N GLY A 9 1.61 8.12 7.08
CA GLY A 9 1.23 6.95 7.87
C GLY A 9 -0.11 6.35 7.45
N VAL A 10 -1.14 7.18 7.24
CA VAL A 10 -2.45 6.74 6.74
C VAL A 10 -2.33 6.16 5.33
N THR A 11 -1.56 6.80 4.45
CA THR A 11 -1.34 6.33 3.07
C THR A 11 -0.63 4.98 3.05
N LEU A 12 0.36 4.78 3.93
CA LEU A 12 1.04 3.51 4.10
C LEU A 12 0.09 2.41 4.57
N GLY A 13 -0.70 2.68 5.62
CA GLY A 13 -1.68 1.74 6.14
C GLY A 13 -2.73 1.35 5.10
N ALA A 14 -3.25 2.32 4.36
CA ALA A 14 -4.19 2.08 3.26
C ALA A 14 -3.57 1.24 2.13
N GLY A 15 -2.34 1.55 1.73
CA GLY A 15 -1.60 0.77 0.73
C GLY A 15 -1.43 -0.69 1.13
N LEU A 16 -0.98 -0.94 2.36
CA LEU A 16 -0.81 -2.30 2.90
C LEU A 16 -2.15 -3.05 2.99
N TRP A 17 -3.22 -2.38 3.41
CA TRP A 17 -4.55 -2.98 3.47
C TRP A 17 -5.06 -3.39 2.09
N ILE A 18 -4.94 -2.51 1.09
CA ILE A 18 -5.32 -2.81 -0.30
C ILE A 18 -4.47 -3.96 -0.84
N ALA A 19 -3.15 -3.95 -0.59
CA ALA A 19 -2.26 -5.00 -1.02
C ALA A 19 -2.66 -6.37 -0.43
N PHE A 20 -2.92 -6.39 0.88
CA PHE A 20 -3.36 -7.59 1.59
C PHE A 20 -4.71 -8.09 1.10
N SER A 21 -5.66 -7.20 0.79
CA SER A 21 -6.97 -7.59 0.24
C SER A 21 -6.83 -8.28 -1.12
N GLY A 22 -5.94 -7.78 -1.98
CA GLY A 22 -5.61 -8.40 -3.27
C GLY A 22 -4.93 -9.75 -3.11
N LEU A 23 -3.94 -9.82 -2.21
CA LEU A 23 -3.23 -11.06 -1.86
C LEU A 23 -4.21 -12.13 -1.34
N ARG A 24 -5.07 -11.76 -0.39
CA ARG A 24 -6.11 -12.65 0.17
C ARG A 24 -7.04 -13.18 -0.91
N ARG A 25 -7.41 -12.37 -1.90
CA ARG A 25 -8.24 -12.81 -3.03
C ARG A 25 -7.49 -13.80 -3.93
N MET A 26 -6.20 -13.56 -4.20
CA MET A 26 -5.37 -14.45 -5.02
C MET A 26 -5.18 -15.84 -4.39
N PHE A 27 -5.09 -15.91 -3.06
CA PHE A 27 -4.95 -17.18 -2.32
C PHE A 27 -6.29 -17.81 -1.92
N ASN A 28 -7.42 -17.21 -2.28
CA ASN A 28 -8.72 -17.79 -1.95
C ASN A 28 -9.06 -18.92 -2.93
N ASN A 29 -8.84 -20.17 -2.50
CA ASN A 29 -9.16 -21.38 -3.28
C ASN A 29 -10.66 -21.62 -3.46
N LYS A 30 -11.53 -20.86 -2.78
CA LYS A 30 -12.99 -20.90 -3.01
C LYS A 30 -13.42 -20.13 -4.26
N LEU A 31 -12.53 -19.31 -4.83
CA LEU A 31 -12.80 -18.52 -6.03
C LEU A 31 -12.27 -19.25 -7.27
N SER A 32 -12.96 -19.05 -8.41
CA SER A 32 -12.45 -19.50 -9.71
C SER A 32 -11.14 -18.78 -10.05
N GLU A 33 -10.31 -19.37 -10.91
CA GLU A 33 -9.02 -18.79 -11.30
C GLU A 33 -9.17 -17.35 -11.84
N ASN A 34 -10.19 -17.11 -12.66
CA ASN A 34 -10.50 -15.78 -13.20
C ASN A 34 -10.82 -14.76 -12.09
N GLU A 35 -11.52 -15.19 -11.04
CA GLU A 35 -11.83 -14.32 -9.89
C GLU A 35 -10.62 -14.09 -8.99
N ARG A 36 -9.71 -15.06 -8.87
CA ARG A 36 -8.45 -14.93 -8.13
C ARG A 36 -7.50 -13.94 -8.81
N LYS A 37 -7.40 -13.96 -10.14
CA LYS A 37 -6.58 -13.03 -10.94
C LYS A 37 -6.97 -11.57 -10.74
N LYS A 38 -8.24 -11.28 -10.42
CA LYS A 38 -8.68 -9.91 -10.08
C LYS A 38 -8.00 -9.36 -8.82
N GLY A 39 -7.41 -10.21 -7.97
CA GLY A 39 -6.62 -9.77 -6.82
C GLY A 39 -5.25 -9.17 -7.18
N PHE A 40 -4.75 -9.41 -8.39
CA PHE A 40 -3.45 -8.90 -8.85
C PHE A 40 -3.41 -7.37 -8.89
N TRP A 41 -4.47 -6.74 -9.41
CA TRP A 41 -4.58 -5.28 -9.49
C TRP A 41 -4.52 -4.59 -8.11
N PRO A 42 -5.40 -4.91 -7.14
CA PRO A 42 -5.32 -4.32 -5.81
C PRO A 42 -4.01 -4.68 -5.10
N MET A 43 -3.47 -5.90 -5.29
CA MET A 43 -2.17 -6.27 -4.72
C MET A 43 -1.07 -5.28 -5.14
N ASN A 44 -0.90 -5.07 -6.45
CA ASN A 44 0.13 -4.19 -6.99
C ASN A 44 -0.13 -2.72 -6.67
N ALA A 45 -1.38 -2.25 -6.77
CA ALA A 45 -1.74 -0.87 -6.46
C ALA A 45 -1.45 -0.53 -4.99
N GLY A 46 -1.84 -1.41 -4.07
CA GLY A 46 -1.57 -1.25 -2.66
C GLY A 46 -0.07 -1.27 -2.34
N PHE A 47 0.68 -2.17 -2.97
CA PHE A 47 2.13 -2.26 -2.78
C PHE A 47 2.85 -1.01 -3.30
N ALA A 48 2.50 -0.54 -4.50
CA ALA A 48 3.05 0.70 -5.06
C ALA A 48 2.76 1.91 -4.16
N LEU A 49 1.54 2.01 -3.62
CA LEU A 49 1.16 3.09 -2.70
C LEU A 49 1.96 3.04 -1.39
N ALA A 50 2.15 1.83 -0.83
CA ALA A 50 2.97 1.64 0.37
C ALA A 50 4.43 2.03 0.13
N CYS A 51 5.03 1.58 -0.98
CA CYS A 51 6.40 1.93 -1.35
C CYS A 51 6.57 3.44 -1.57
N LEU A 52 5.62 4.08 -2.26
CA LEU A 52 5.64 5.53 -2.48
C LEU A 52 5.57 6.29 -1.14
N SER A 53 4.71 5.85 -0.23
CA SER A 53 4.60 6.46 1.10
C SER A 53 5.90 6.35 1.90
N MET A 54 6.53 5.16 1.90
CA MET A 54 7.82 4.94 2.55
C MET A 54 8.94 5.79 1.93
N TYR A 55 8.98 5.87 0.59
CA TYR A 55 9.94 6.70 -0.13
C TYR A 55 9.81 8.17 0.28
N LEU A 56 8.59 8.70 0.29
CA LEU A 56 8.32 10.08 0.70
C LEU A 56 8.67 10.33 2.17
N MET A 57 8.38 9.38 3.08
CA MET A 57 8.80 9.48 4.47
C MET A 57 10.33 9.59 4.61
N GLY A 58 11.08 8.76 3.89
CA GLY A 58 12.55 8.84 3.86
C GLY A 58 13.04 10.19 3.35
N ARG A 59 12.50 10.66 2.22
CA ARG A 59 12.88 11.95 1.61
C ARG A 59 12.56 13.15 2.50
N PHE A 60 11.41 13.16 3.16
CA PHE A 60 11.05 14.24 4.08
C PHE A 60 11.85 14.18 5.39
N SER A 61 12.26 12.99 5.84
CA SER A 61 13.16 12.86 6.98
C SER A 61 14.55 13.43 6.68
N GLU A 62 15.06 13.27 5.46
CA GLU A 62 16.36 13.83 5.04
C GLU A 62 16.35 15.36 4.93
N THR A 63 15.22 15.93 4.50
CA THR A 63 15.09 17.37 4.25
C THR A 63 14.67 18.20 5.47
N GLY A 64 14.15 17.56 6.52
CA GLY A 64 13.79 18.22 7.79
C GLY A 64 14.90 18.23 8.85
N GLY A 65 16.07 17.68 8.56
CA GLY A 65 17.21 17.57 9.49
C GLY A 65 18.24 18.69 9.41
N GLY A 66 17.81 19.94 9.13
CA GLY A 66 18.66 21.14 9.08
C GLY A 66 18.29 22.15 10.15
#